data_AF-A0A5S4H2Y0-F1
#
_entry.id   AF-A0A5S4H2Y0-F1
#
_cell.length_a   1.000
_cell.length_b   1.000
_cell.length_c   1.000
_cell.angle_alpha   90.00
_cell.angle_beta   90.00
_cell.angle_gamma   90.00
#
_symmetry.space_group_name_H-M   'P 1'
#
loop_
_entity.id
_entity.type
_entity.pdbx_description
1 polymer ?
#
loop_
_entity_poly.entity_id
_entity_poly.type
_entity_poly.pdbx_seq_one_letter_code
_entity_poly.pdbx_strand_id
1 'polypeptide(L)' 'MASWTSRCSTCRRPATRIITGRIPRRTCYSVLSCDDCAPRHRRLAEKAGPVVEELLEDPEQKPLF' A
#
# COMPACT_ATOMS: atom_id res chain seq x y z
N MET A 1 -20.80 11.63 8.77
CA MET A 1 -19.35 11.81 8.49
C MET A 1 -19.03 10.94 7.29
N ALA A 2 -18.39 11.49 6.25
CA ALA A 2 -18.02 10.69 5.08
C ALA A 2 -16.75 9.90 5.40
N SER A 3 -16.89 8.59 5.60
CA SER A 3 -15.78 7.65 5.77
C SER A 3 -15.04 7.49 4.43
N TRP A 4 -13.75 7.86 4.38
CA TRP A 4 -12.93 7.61 3.20
C TRP A 4 -12.14 6.32 3.37
N THR A 5 -12.38 5.36 2.47
CA THR A 5 -11.69 4.06 2.46
C THR A 5 -10.58 4.07 1.41
N SER A 6 -9.34 3.85 1.86
CA SER A 6 -8.21 3.60 0.96
C SER A 6 -8.48 2.38 0.08
N ARG A 7 -8.24 2.51 -1.23
CA ARG A 7 -8.51 1.45 -2.22
C ARG A 7 -7.23 0.91 -2.82
N CYS A 8 -7.20 -0.39 -3.07
CA CYS A 8 -6.15 -1.06 -3.79
C CYS A 8 -5.96 -0.40 -5.17
N SER A 9 -4.72 -0.08 -5.50
CA SER A 9 -4.37 0.58 -6.76
C SER A 9 -4.66 -0.27 -8.00
N THR A 10 -4.83 -1.60 -7.83
CA THR A 10 -5.13 -2.53 -8.93
C THR A 10 -6.63 -2.81 -9.06
N CYS A 11 -7.26 -3.38 -8.03
CA CYS A 11 -8.63 -3.90 -8.13
C CYS A 11 -9.68 -2.99 -7.48
N ARG A 12 -9.28 -1.84 -6.92
CA ARG A 12 -10.15 -0.86 -6.23
C ARG A 12 -10.92 -1.38 -5.01
N ARG A 13 -10.74 -2.63 -4.59
CA ARG A 13 -11.21 -3.16 -3.29
C ARG A 13 -10.54 -2.38 -2.14
N PRO A 14 -11.09 -2.38 -0.92
CA PRO A 14 -10.43 -1.80 0.24
C PRO A 14 -8.97 -2.28 0.35
N ALA A 15 -8.04 -1.34 0.47
CA ALA A 15 -6.65 -1.65 0.74
C ALA A 15 -6.50 -2.04 2.21
N THR A 16 -5.65 -3.03 2.46
CA THR A 16 -5.34 -3.53 3.81
C THR A 16 -3.92 -3.20 4.22
N ARG A 17 -3.05 -2.86 3.25
CA ARG A 17 -1.63 -2.61 3.48
C ARG A 17 -1.01 -1.67 2.45
N ILE A 18 0.10 -1.06 2.83
CA ILE A 18 1.01 -0.34 1.96
C ILE A 18 2.23 -1.24 1.72
N ILE A 19 2.61 -1.41 0.46
CA ILE A 19 3.82 -2.17 0.07
C ILE A 19 4.80 -1.19 -0.55
N THR A 20 5.98 -1.09 0.05
CA THR A 20 7.02 -0.16 -0.39
C THR A 20 8.30 -0.91 -0.76
N GLY A 21 8.83 -0.66 -1.96
CA GLY A 21 10.18 -1.06 -2.35
C GLY A 21 11.11 0.15 -2.25
N ARG A 22 12.14 0.05 -1.39
CA ARG A 22 13.07 1.16 -1.09
C ARG A 22 14.49 0.78 -1.45
N ILE A 23 15.27 1.75 -1.93
CA ILE A 23 16.75 1.71 -1.92
C ILE A 23 17.23 2.75 -0.90
N PRO A 24 18.50 2.72 -0.45
CA PRO A 24 19.00 3.70 0.51
C PRO A 24 18.67 5.15 0.07
N ARG A 25 17.94 5.87 0.93
CA ARG A 25 17.47 7.26 0.74
C ARG A 25 16.47 7.50 -0.42
N ARG A 26 15.87 6.46 -1.02
CA ARG A 26 14.86 6.67 -2.09
C ARG A 26 13.77 5.60 -2.08
N THR A 27 12.51 6.05 -2.08
CA THR A 27 11.35 5.20 -2.36
C THR A 27 11.22 5.01 -3.86
N CYS A 28 11.36 3.78 -4.34
CA CYS A 28 11.29 3.44 -5.76
C CYS A 28 9.93 2.85 -6.15
N TYR A 29 9.21 2.29 -5.17
CA TYR A 29 7.88 1.73 -5.36
C TYR A 29 7.08 1.93 -4.08
N SER A 30 5.84 2.42 -4.17
CA SER A 30 4.91 2.48 -3.04
C SER A 30 3.49 2.33 -3.57
N VAL A 31 2.71 1.42 -2.96
CA VAL A 31 1.37 1.10 -3.45
C VAL A 31 0.44 0.66 -2.32
N LEU A 32 -0.83 1.05 -2.43
CA LEU A 32 -1.91 0.53 -1.62
C LEU A 32 -2.41 -0.79 -2.20
N SER A 33 -2.40 -1.85 -1.40
CA SER A 33 -2.79 -3.19 -1.84
C SER A 33 -3.85 -3.80 -0.93
N CYS A 34 -4.77 -4.57 -1.52
CA CYS A 34 -5.53 -5.57 -0.80
C CYS A 34 -4.71 -6.87 -0.68
N ASP A 35 -5.21 -7.84 0.08
CA ASP A 35 -4.51 -9.11 0.32
C ASP A 35 -4.37 -9.94 -0.96
N ASP A 36 -5.37 -9.93 -1.84
CA ASP A 36 -5.33 -10.66 -3.12
C ASP A 36 -4.25 -10.12 -4.07
N CYS A 37 -4.08 -8.80 -4.09
CA CYS A 37 -3.12 -8.14 -4.99
C CYS A 37 -1.72 -8.02 -4.37
N ALA A 38 -1.59 -8.26 -3.06
CA ALA A 38 -0.34 -8.07 -2.32
C ALA A 38 0.82 -8.92 -2.86
N PRO A 39 0.67 -10.21 -3.23
CA PRO A 39 1.76 -11.00 -3.77
C PRO A 39 2.34 -10.44 -5.07
N ARG A 40 1.49 -9.85 -5.92
CA ARG A 40 1.92 -9.20 -7.16
C ARG A 40 2.73 -7.93 -6.86
N HIS A 41 2.23 -7.09 -5.97
CA HIS A 41 2.86 -5.84 -5.59
C HIS A 41 4.18 -6.05 -4.84
N ARG A 42 4.28 -7.09 -4.00
CA ARG A 42 5.54 -7.50 -3.35
C ARG A 42 6.61 -7.82 -4.38
N ARG A 43 6.31 -8.66 -5.38
CA ARG A 43 7.25 -9.00 -6.47
C ARG A 43 7.72 -7.78 -7.26
N LEU A 44 6.87 -6.76 -7.42
CA LEU A 44 7.26 -5.50 -8.07
C LEU A 44 8.14 -4.65 -7.17
N ALA A 45 7.81 -4.56 -5.89
CA ALA A 45 8.61 -3.86 -4.89
C ALA A 45 10.01 -4.47 -4.72
N GLU A 46 10.12 -5.80 -4.72
CA GLU A 46 11.39 -6.55 -4.63
C GLU A 46 12.34 -6.20 -5.78
N LYS A 47 11.82 -5.97 -6.98
CA LYS A 47 12.64 -5.51 -8.13
C LYS A 47 13.19 -4.11 -7.93
N ALA A 48 12.52 -3.29 -7.12
CA ALA A 48 12.91 -1.93 -6.85
C ALA A 48 13.92 -1.83 -5.69
N GLY A 49 13.86 -2.74 -4.71
CA GLY A 49 14.78 -2.83 -3.57
C GLY A 49 14.16 -3.58 -2.38
N PRO A 50 14.83 -3.57 -1.21
CA PRO A 50 14.26 -4.07 0.04
C PRO A 50 12.80 -3.65 0.26
N VAL A 51 11.96 -4.63 0.59
CA VAL A 51 10.52 -4.43 0.75
C VAL A 51 10.16 -4.18 2.20
N VAL A 52 9.32 -3.17 2.42
CA VAL A 52 8.66 -2.87 3.70
C VAL A 52 7.16 -2.93 3.47
N GLU A 53 6.46 -3.67 4.33
CA GLU A 53 5.00 -3.76 4.34
C GLU A 53 4.45 -3.19 5.64
N GLU A 54 3.48 -2.31 5.52
CA GLU A 54 2.81 -1.65 6.64
C GLU A 54 1.31 -1.96 6.55
N LEU A 55 0.72 -2.48 7.63
CA LEU A 55 -0.73 -2.67 7.69
C LEU A 55 -1.41 -1.31 7.81
N LEU A 56 -2.55 -1.16 7.12
CA LEU A 56 -3.39 0.01 7.33
C LEU A 56 -4.22 -0.23 8.59
N GLU A 57 -3.71 0.27 9.71
CA GLU A 57 -4.47 0.39 10.95
C GLU A 57 -5.53 1.46 10.68
N ASP A 58 -6.79 1.01 10.55
CA ASP A 58 -7.96 1.77 10.13
C ASP A 58 -8.06 2.12 8.62
N PRO A 59 -8.91 1.43 7.82
CA PRO A 59 -9.23 1.86 6.47
C PRO A 59 -9.99 3.18 6.44
N GLU A 60 -10.61 3.59 7.56
CA GLU A 60 -11.21 4.92 7.76
C GLU A 60 -10.14 5.90 8.26
N GLN A 61 -9.37 6.46 7.34
CA GLN A 61 -8.51 7.57 7.72
C GLN A 61 -9.39 8.79 8.05
N LYS A 62 -9.28 9.29 9.28
CA LYS A 62 -9.87 10.58 9.64
C LYS A 62 -9.31 11.65 8.70
N PRO A 63 -10.17 12.52 8.15
CA PRO A 63 -9.69 13.62 7.32
C PRO A 63 -8.70 14.46 8.12
N LEU A 64 -7.59 14.84 7.49
CA LEU A 64 -6.57 15.70 8.11
C LEU A 64 -7.00 17.17 8.23
N PHE A 65 -8.25 17.51 7.88
CA PHE A 65 -8.82 18.85 7.94
C PHE A 65 -10.33 18.80 8.22
#